data_AF-A0A1B7N6T9-F1
#
_entry.id   AF-A0A1B7N6T9-F1
#
_cell.length_a   1.000
_cell.length_b   1.000
_cell.length_c   1.000
_cell.angle_alpha   90.00
_cell.angle_beta   90.00
_cell.angle_gamma   90.00
#
_symmetry.space_group_name_H-M   'P 1'
#
loop_
_entity.id
_entity.type
_entity.pdbx_description
1 polymer ?
#
loop_
_entity_poly.entity_id
_entity_poly.type
_entity_poly.pdbx_seq_one_letter_code
_entity_poly.pdbx_strand_id
1 'polypeptide(L)'
;MIITEKQLQDDHAKLAEGMQEQSQPEANDSMSDVVPPAYSATELLPPARPTNFLSLILKDKPIRGCYVIDPLMHIPLNLLPPLSDGETERDRKNLYLRTKDGSIDADIWLIGQEEAAPKNGTRTTVSLSSNDGNITAKINTVKGVAPFLLDIYARDGRVVVLLPRSFRGSLLLTTRQSVKLSDDILQRSTTLSTVEHTKRYFVGDVSHFGDDWNGDELKVVSRDGRVVIRYVDEVEPMKNGFFSRIFSS
;
A
#
# COMPACT_ATOMS: atom_id res chain seq x y z
N MET A 1 -30.17 -49.48 5.59
CA MET A 1 -31.25 -49.96 4.71
C MET A 1 -32.35 -48.91 4.82
N ILE A 2 -32.53 -47.95 3.90
CA ILE A 2 -33.11 -48.05 2.52
C ILE A 2 -34.30 -49.03 2.53
N ILE A 3 -35.55 -48.75 2.12
CA ILE A 3 -36.07 -47.92 1.02
C ILE A 3 -37.51 -47.44 1.37
N THR A 4 -37.85 -46.30 0.78
CA THR A 4 -39.15 -45.64 0.57
C THR A 4 -40.20 -46.44 -0.23
N GLU A 5 -41.38 -45.84 -0.39
CA GLU A 5 -42.30 -45.83 -1.55
C GLU A 5 -43.73 -46.34 -1.34
N LYS A 6 -44.66 -45.47 -1.78
CA LYS A 6 -45.91 -45.76 -2.51
C LYS A 6 -47.07 -46.38 -1.71
N GLN A 7 -48.35 -46.08 -1.93
CA GLN A 7 -49.13 -45.24 -2.85
C GLN A 7 -50.61 -45.51 -2.45
N LEU A 8 -51.56 -44.80 -3.07
CA LEU A 8 -52.99 -45.16 -3.27
C LEU A 8 -53.95 -44.52 -2.24
N GLN A 9 -55.11 -43.97 -2.59
CA GLN A 9 -55.80 -43.61 -3.84
C GLN A 9 -57.17 -43.02 -3.40
N ASP A 10 -57.90 -42.42 -4.34
CA ASP A 10 -59.36 -42.24 -4.39
C ASP A 10 -59.92 -40.93 -3.82
N ASP A 11 -60.18 -39.93 -4.67
CA ASP A 11 -61.33 -39.80 -5.59
C ASP A 11 -62.62 -39.42 -4.87
N HIS A 12 -63.04 -38.16 -5.04
CA HIS A 12 -64.45 -37.86 -5.30
C HIS A 12 -64.59 -36.54 -6.06
N ALA A 13 -65.37 -36.61 -7.13
CA ALA A 13 -65.46 -35.64 -8.20
C ALA A 13 -66.74 -34.78 -8.12
N LYS A 14 -66.60 -33.55 -8.65
CA LYS A 14 -67.55 -32.80 -9.51
C LYS A 14 -68.78 -32.07 -8.92
N LEU A 15 -69.10 -30.98 -9.65
CA LEU A 15 -70.29 -30.09 -9.69
C LEU A 15 -70.09 -28.78 -8.91
N ALA A 16 -70.24 -27.56 -9.45
CA ALA A 16 -70.83 -27.12 -10.71
C ALA A 16 -70.32 -25.71 -11.11
N GLU A 17 -70.57 -25.40 -12.38
CA GLU A 17 -70.59 -24.12 -13.13
C GLU A 17 -70.89 -22.85 -12.30
N GLY A 18 -70.48 -21.63 -12.62
CA GLY A 18 -69.93 -20.99 -13.81
C GLY A 18 -70.19 -19.48 -13.68
N MET A 19 -69.35 -18.63 -14.28
CA MET A 19 -69.69 -17.30 -14.84
C MET A 19 -68.42 -16.59 -15.30
N GLN A 20 -68.36 -16.33 -16.61
CA GLN A 20 -67.40 -15.45 -17.28
C GLN A 20 -67.85 -13.99 -17.12
N GLU A 21 -66.91 -13.07 -16.95
CA GLU A 21 -67.00 -11.78 -17.63
C GLU A 21 -65.60 -11.19 -17.88
N GLN A 22 -65.40 -10.78 -19.12
CA GLN A 22 -64.16 -10.27 -19.72
C GLN A 22 -63.90 -8.83 -19.30
N SER A 23 -62.62 -8.49 -19.11
CA SER A 23 -62.04 -7.27 -19.69
C SER A 23 -60.53 -7.21 -19.45
N GLN A 24 -59.76 -7.36 -20.54
CA GLN A 24 -58.38 -6.89 -20.68
C GLN A 24 -58.43 -5.49 -21.31
N PRO A 25 -57.46 -4.61 -21.02
CA PRO A 25 -56.36 -4.45 -21.98
C PRO A 25 -54.97 -4.42 -21.34
N GLU A 26 -53.99 -4.56 -22.22
CA GLU A 26 -52.57 -4.88 -22.02
C GLU A 26 -51.69 -3.70 -21.54
N ALA A 27 -50.52 -4.06 -21.00
CA ALA A 27 -49.17 -3.59 -21.36
C ALA A 27 -48.28 -3.13 -20.18
N ASN A 28 -47.19 -3.88 -20.01
CA ASN A 28 -45.82 -3.50 -19.60
C ASN A 28 -45.63 -2.25 -18.71
N ASP A 29 -44.95 -2.40 -17.57
CA ASP A 29 -43.48 -2.29 -17.57
C ASP A 29 -42.91 -2.78 -16.23
N SER A 30 -41.88 -3.59 -16.34
CA SER A 30 -41.09 -4.16 -15.26
C SER A 30 -39.84 -3.31 -15.06
N MET A 31 -39.73 -2.62 -13.93
CA MET A 31 -38.46 -2.03 -13.47
C MET A 31 -38.28 -2.37 -11.99
N SER A 32 -37.62 -3.48 -11.69
CA SER A 32 -36.17 -3.60 -11.49
C SER A 32 -35.72 -2.95 -10.18
N ASP A 33 -35.43 -3.84 -9.22
CA ASP A 33 -34.63 -3.60 -8.03
C ASP A 33 -33.41 -2.73 -8.38
N VAL A 34 -33.36 -1.54 -7.80
CA VAL A 34 -32.16 -0.69 -7.84
C VAL A 34 -31.13 -1.33 -6.91
N VAL A 35 -30.36 -2.26 -7.46
CA VAL A 35 -29.09 -2.69 -6.87
C VAL A 35 -28.19 -1.45 -6.80
N PRO A 36 -27.70 -1.04 -5.61
CA PRO A 36 -26.80 0.10 -5.52
C PRO A 36 -25.52 -0.20 -6.32
N PRO A 37 -24.93 0.80 -7.00
CA PRO A 37 -23.77 0.58 -7.84
C PRO A 37 -22.65 0.00 -7.00
N ALA A 38 -22.18 -1.19 -7.40
CA ALA A 38 -20.94 -1.75 -6.90
C ALA A 38 -19.86 -0.68 -7.07
N TYR A 39 -19.27 -0.24 -5.95
CA TYR A 39 -18.10 0.62 -5.95
C TYR A 39 -17.00 -0.10 -6.75
N SER A 40 -16.88 0.23 -8.02
CA SER A 40 -15.75 -0.25 -8.82
C SER A 40 -14.51 0.35 -8.20
N ALA A 41 -13.68 -0.50 -7.60
CA ALA A 41 -12.36 -0.13 -7.14
C ALA A 41 -11.64 0.51 -8.34
N THR A 42 -11.47 1.82 -8.31
CA THR A 42 -10.74 2.54 -9.36
C THR A 42 -9.32 2.00 -9.34
N GLU A 43 -8.96 1.24 -10.36
CA GLU A 43 -7.60 0.78 -10.55
C GLU A 43 -6.73 2.02 -10.70
N LEU A 44 -5.88 2.26 -9.70
CA LEU A 44 -5.07 3.46 -9.64
C LEU A 44 -3.99 3.38 -10.72
N LEU A 45 -4.21 4.09 -11.83
CA LEU A 45 -3.20 4.22 -12.88
C LEU A 45 -2.01 5.06 -12.39
N PRO A 46 -0.76 4.65 -12.67
CA PRO A 46 0.40 5.44 -12.27
C PRO A 46 0.41 6.83 -12.94
N PRO A 47 0.73 7.90 -12.22
CA PRO A 47 0.60 9.28 -12.71
C PRO A 47 1.78 9.75 -13.57
N ALA A 48 2.82 8.92 -13.76
CA ALA A 48 4.01 9.25 -14.52
C ALA A 48 4.53 8.04 -15.31
N ARG A 49 5.54 8.28 -16.17
CA ARG A 49 6.17 7.19 -16.94
C ARG A 49 6.96 6.27 -16.00
N PRO A 50 6.78 4.94 -16.10
CA PRO A 50 7.59 3.98 -15.36
C PRO A 50 9.08 4.06 -15.71
N THR A 51 9.93 3.75 -14.74
CA THR A 51 11.38 3.62 -14.90
C THR A 51 11.91 2.54 -13.96
N ASN A 52 13.21 2.24 -14.05
CA ASN A 52 13.92 1.37 -13.14
C ASN A 52 15.31 1.97 -12.86
N PHE A 53 15.97 1.54 -11.80
CA PHE A 53 17.33 1.94 -11.45
C PHE A 53 17.60 3.46 -11.44
N LEU A 54 16.60 4.26 -11.06
CA LEU A 54 16.72 5.71 -11.02
C LEU A 54 17.56 6.13 -9.81
N SER A 55 18.62 6.92 -10.05
CA SER A 55 19.48 7.48 -9.00
C SER A 55 19.52 9.01 -9.10
N LEU A 56 19.09 9.70 -8.04
CA LEU A 56 19.11 11.15 -7.91
C LEU A 56 19.91 11.55 -6.68
N ILE A 57 21.07 12.19 -6.90
CA ILE A 57 21.97 12.63 -5.83
C ILE A 57 22.13 14.15 -5.93
N LEU A 58 21.49 14.89 -5.02
CA LEU A 58 21.52 16.35 -4.99
C LEU A 58 22.12 16.85 -3.68
N LYS A 59 23.20 17.63 -3.70
CA LYS A 59 23.87 18.05 -2.46
C LYS A 59 22.96 18.86 -1.52
N ASP A 60 22.50 20.02 -1.97
CA ASP A 60 21.82 20.99 -1.08
C ASP A 60 20.42 21.38 -1.62
N LYS A 61 19.86 20.54 -2.50
CA LYS A 61 18.55 20.78 -3.13
C LYS A 61 17.53 19.75 -2.67
N PRO A 62 16.26 20.16 -2.48
CA PRO A 62 15.20 19.22 -2.18
C PRO A 62 14.96 18.30 -3.38
N ILE A 63 14.58 17.06 -3.10
CA ILE A 63 14.09 16.10 -4.08
C ILE A 63 12.58 16.01 -3.89
N ARG A 64 11.82 16.36 -4.92
CA ARG A 64 10.35 16.27 -4.91
C ARG A 64 9.87 15.64 -6.20
N GLY A 65 8.87 14.79 -6.11
CA GLY A 65 8.23 14.27 -7.31
C GLY A 65 7.46 12.99 -7.11
N CYS A 66 6.89 12.53 -8.21
CA CYS A 66 6.25 11.24 -8.32
C CYS A 66 7.15 10.29 -9.12
N TYR A 67 7.43 9.11 -8.58
CA TYR A 67 8.35 8.12 -9.15
C TYR A 67 7.60 6.80 -9.36
N VAL A 68 7.46 6.39 -10.61
CA VAL A 68 6.82 5.11 -10.96
C VAL A 68 7.92 4.10 -11.27
N ILE A 69 8.01 3.05 -10.47
CA ILE A 69 9.08 2.05 -10.52
C ILE A 69 8.52 0.74 -11.05
N ASP A 70 9.04 0.32 -12.19
CA ASP A 70 8.84 -1.00 -12.80
C ASP A 70 10.12 -1.83 -12.62
N PRO A 71 10.16 -2.77 -11.67
CA PRO A 71 11.35 -3.59 -11.42
C PRO A 71 11.74 -4.49 -12.59
N LEU A 72 10.78 -4.78 -13.50
CA LEU A 72 10.98 -5.65 -14.66
C LEU A 72 11.39 -4.87 -15.91
N MET A 73 11.35 -3.54 -15.87
CA MET A 73 11.83 -2.71 -16.97
C MET A 73 13.33 -2.89 -17.15
N HIS A 74 13.70 -3.40 -18.33
CA HIS A 74 15.08 -3.53 -18.75
C HIS A 74 15.66 -2.18 -19.17
N ILE A 75 16.78 -1.79 -18.56
CA ILE A 75 17.56 -0.61 -18.94
C ILE A 75 18.95 -1.06 -19.39
N PRO A 76 19.39 -0.67 -20.60
CA PRO A 76 20.75 -0.97 -21.08
C PRO A 76 21.82 -0.48 -20.09
N LEU A 77 22.85 -1.31 -19.86
CA LEU A 77 23.90 -1.05 -18.86
C LEU A 77 24.61 0.30 -19.06
N ASN A 78 24.77 0.76 -20.31
CA ASN A 78 25.40 2.03 -20.65
C ASN A 78 24.55 3.26 -20.32
N LEU A 79 23.26 3.08 -20.02
CA LEU A 79 22.35 4.14 -19.58
C LEU A 79 22.13 4.13 -18.06
N LEU A 80 22.67 3.13 -17.36
CA LEU A 80 22.53 3.04 -15.92
C LEU A 80 23.42 4.09 -15.23
N PRO A 81 22.97 4.64 -14.08
CA PRO A 81 23.81 5.48 -13.24
C PRO A 81 25.11 4.73 -12.84
N PRO A 82 26.22 5.45 -12.63
CA PRO A 82 27.43 4.83 -12.09
C PRO A 82 27.15 4.23 -10.71
N LEU A 83 27.78 3.09 -10.43
CA LEU A 83 27.76 2.47 -9.10
C LEU A 83 28.61 3.28 -8.13
N SER A 84 28.21 3.28 -6.86
CA SER A 84 29.03 3.83 -5.79
C SER A 84 30.24 2.93 -5.50
N ASP A 85 31.27 3.46 -4.84
CA ASP A 85 32.44 2.67 -4.44
C ASP A 85 32.03 1.44 -3.62
N GLY A 86 32.41 0.25 -4.09
CA GLY A 86 32.09 -1.03 -3.44
C GLY A 86 30.67 -1.55 -3.70
N GLU A 87 29.82 -0.80 -4.42
CA GLU A 87 28.50 -1.26 -4.84
C GLU A 87 28.64 -2.17 -6.07
N THR A 88 27.92 -3.30 -6.10
CA THR A 88 27.85 -4.17 -7.27
C THR A 88 26.52 -3.99 -8.00
N GLU A 89 26.41 -4.48 -9.24
CA GLU A 89 25.12 -4.49 -9.96
C GLU A 89 24.00 -5.23 -9.21
N ARG A 90 24.35 -6.16 -8.30
CA ARG A 90 23.37 -6.86 -7.45
C ARG A 90 22.82 -5.98 -6.32
N ASP A 91 23.59 -4.98 -5.90
CA ASP A 91 23.23 -4.08 -4.81
C ASP A 91 22.46 -2.85 -5.29
N ARG A 92 22.49 -2.60 -6.62
CA ARG A 92 21.86 -1.46 -7.29
C ARG A 92 20.38 -1.37 -6.95
N LYS A 93 19.98 -0.20 -6.45
CA LYS A 93 18.59 0.07 -6.07
C LYS A 93 17.73 0.38 -7.29
N ASN A 94 16.46 -0.04 -7.27
CA ASN A 94 15.48 0.35 -8.28
C ASN A 94 15.17 1.85 -8.20
N LEU A 95 15.23 2.43 -6.99
CA LEU A 95 15.15 3.87 -6.76
C LEU A 95 16.13 4.28 -5.64
N TYR A 96 17.01 5.23 -5.93
CA TYR A 96 17.94 5.82 -4.98
C TYR A 96 17.82 7.35 -4.97
N LEU A 97 17.34 7.91 -3.87
CA LEU A 97 17.19 9.35 -3.68
C LEU A 97 18.10 9.80 -2.54
N ARG A 98 19.08 10.65 -2.83
CA ARG A 98 20.01 11.15 -1.81
C ARG A 98 20.18 12.66 -1.87
N THR A 99 20.11 13.27 -0.70
CA THR A 99 20.53 14.66 -0.52
C THR A 99 21.30 14.86 0.78
N LYS A 100 22.09 15.91 0.89
CA LYS A 100 22.79 16.25 2.14
C LYS A 100 21.88 17.13 2.97
N ASP A 101 21.54 18.31 2.47
CA ASP A 101 20.87 19.35 3.26
C ASP A 101 19.42 19.59 2.77
N GLY A 102 18.99 18.90 1.71
CA GLY A 102 17.65 18.99 1.15
C GLY A 102 16.63 18.06 1.81
N SER A 103 15.34 18.43 1.71
CA SER A 103 14.24 17.52 2.06
C SER A 103 13.91 16.58 0.90
N ILE A 104 13.45 15.37 1.20
CA ILE A 104 12.88 14.45 0.21
C ILE A 104 11.37 14.36 0.44
N ASP A 105 10.60 14.59 -0.60
CA ASP A 105 9.14 14.39 -0.61
C ASP A 105 8.77 13.58 -1.86
N ALA A 106 8.59 12.28 -1.68
CA ALA A 106 8.48 11.33 -2.78
C ALA A 106 7.14 10.56 -2.72
N ASP A 107 6.36 10.69 -3.80
CA ASP A 107 5.21 9.84 -4.08
C ASP A 107 5.67 8.69 -4.99
N ILE A 108 5.81 7.49 -4.43
CA ILE A 108 6.45 6.35 -5.08
C ILE A 108 5.37 5.32 -5.42
N TRP A 109 5.34 4.92 -6.68
CA TRP A 109 4.41 3.94 -7.22
C TRP A 109 5.20 2.71 -7.63
N LEU A 110 4.92 1.59 -6.99
CA LEU A 110 5.49 0.30 -7.37
C LEU A 110 4.48 -0.39 -8.27
N ILE A 111 4.91 -0.79 -9.46
CA ILE A 111 4.11 -1.59 -10.38
C ILE A 111 4.66 -3.00 -10.46
N GLY A 112 3.75 -3.97 -10.54
CA GLY A 112 4.08 -5.37 -10.75
C GLY A 112 3.38 -5.88 -11.99
N GLN A 113 3.79 -7.06 -12.44
CA GLN A 113 3.17 -7.73 -13.57
C GLN A 113 2.57 -9.04 -13.07
N GLU A 114 1.25 -9.16 -13.18
CA GLU A 114 0.45 -10.26 -12.60
C GLU A 114 0.91 -11.65 -13.04
N GLU A 115 1.46 -11.77 -14.26
CA GLU A 115 1.98 -13.02 -14.80
C GLU A 115 3.48 -13.24 -14.60
N ALA A 116 4.19 -12.23 -14.09
CA ALA A 116 5.58 -12.37 -13.70
C ALA A 116 5.63 -12.85 -12.26
N ALA A 117 5.30 -14.13 -12.04
CA ALA A 117 5.66 -14.81 -10.79
C ALA A 117 7.13 -14.44 -10.47
N PRO A 118 7.47 -14.01 -9.24
CA PRO A 118 8.80 -13.50 -8.93
C PRO A 118 9.81 -14.61 -9.20
N LYS A 119 10.46 -14.56 -10.38
CA LYS A 119 11.27 -15.66 -10.88
C LYS A 119 12.52 -15.92 -10.05
N ASN A 120 12.80 -15.13 -9.00
CA ASN A 120 13.91 -15.33 -8.07
C ASN A 120 13.82 -14.48 -6.78
N GLY A 121 12.64 -14.27 -6.18
CA GLY A 121 12.55 -13.55 -4.89
C GLY A 121 13.17 -12.14 -4.87
N THR A 122 13.38 -11.52 -6.03
CA THR A 122 14.00 -10.21 -6.17
C THR A 122 12.99 -9.14 -5.80
N ARG A 123 13.20 -8.54 -4.63
CA ARG A 123 12.36 -7.47 -4.11
C ARG A 123 12.65 -6.15 -4.81
N THR A 124 11.64 -5.31 -4.97
CA THR A 124 11.87 -3.92 -5.38
C THR A 124 12.58 -3.20 -4.24
N THR A 125 13.76 -2.65 -4.51
CA THR A 125 14.57 -1.96 -3.51
C THR A 125 14.55 -0.45 -3.73
N VAL A 126 14.14 0.27 -2.69
CA VAL A 126 13.96 1.72 -2.68
C VAL A 126 14.75 2.29 -1.52
N SER A 127 15.61 3.27 -1.77
CA SER A 127 16.45 3.89 -0.73
C SER A 127 16.39 5.41 -0.78
N LEU A 128 16.12 6.03 0.38
CA LEU A 128 16.01 7.47 0.55
C LEU A 128 16.97 7.91 1.65
N SER A 129 17.80 8.92 1.39
CA SER A 129 18.80 9.39 2.34
C SER A 129 18.87 10.92 2.38
N SER A 130 18.72 11.49 3.57
CA SER A 130 19.00 12.91 3.83
C SER A 130 19.80 13.04 5.13
N ASN A 131 20.71 14.00 5.22
CA ASN A 131 21.32 14.29 6.51
C ASN A 131 20.42 15.22 7.31
N ASP A 132 20.19 16.42 6.79
CA ASP A 132 19.63 17.50 7.59
C ASP A 132 18.16 17.81 7.21
N GLY A 133 17.68 17.23 6.11
CA GLY A 133 16.33 17.45 5.61
C GLY A 133 15.32 16.38 6.04
N ASN A 134 14.05 16.78 6.10
CA ASN A 134 12.95 15.87 6.35
C ASN A 134 12.74 14.92 5.16
N ILE A 135 12.28 13.70 5.45
CA ILE A 135 11.93 12.70 4.43
C ILE A 135 10.45 12.35 4.59
N THR A 136 9.67 12.57 3.54
CA THR A 136 8.31 12.04 3.40
C THR A 136 8.30 11.06 2.24
N ALA A 137 7.95 9.81 2.53
CA ALA A 137 7.86 8.73 1.55
C ALA A 137 6.44 8.18 1.55
N LYS A 138 5.73 8.34 0.43
CA LYS A 138 4.41 7.74 0.21
C LYS A 138 4.57 6.59 -0.77
N ILE A 139 4.20 5.39 -0.35
CA ILE A 139 4.28 4.19 -1.20
C ILE A 139 2.88 3.78 -1.63
N ASN A 140 2.66 3.73 -2.93
CA ASN A 140 1.46 3.17 -3.55
C ASN A 140 1.86 1.93 -4.32
N THR A 141 0.99 0.91 -4.30
CA THR A 141 1.20 -0.34 -5.02
C THR A 141 0.03 -0.58 -5.93
N VAL A 142 0.29 -0.91 -7.19
CA VAL A 142 -0.71 -1.48 -8.11
C VAL A 142 -0.86 -2.98 -7.82
N LYS A 143 -1.88 -3.66 -8.36
CA LYS A 143 -2.03 -5.11 -8.21
C LYS A 143 -0.82 -5.86 -8.79
N GLY A 144 -0.51 -7.03 -8.23
CA GLY A 144 0.57 -7.89 -8.72
C GLY A 144 1.99 -7.43 -8.36
N VAL A 145 2.15 -6.43 -7.49
CA VAL A 145 3.47 -5.98 -7.02
C VAL A 145 4.14 -7.06 -6.16
N ALA A 146 5.37 -7.41 -6.52
CA ALA A 146 6.23 -8.25 -5.69
C ALA A 146 6.63 -7.51 -4.41
N PRO A 147 6.95 -8.22 -3.32
CA PRO A 147 7.38 -7.59 -2.08
C PRO A 147 8.52 -6.59 -2.27
N PHE A 148 8.56 -5.56 -1.43
CA PHE A 148 9.54 -4.49 -1.56
C PHE A 148 10.35 -4.26 -0.27
N LEU A 149 11.54 -3.69 -0.44
CA LEU A 149 12.39 -3.20 0.64
C LEU A 149 12.49 -1.67 0.51
N LEU A 150 11.98 -0.98 1.51
CA LEU A 150 12.13 0.47 1.67
C LEU A 150 13.15 0.74 2.77
N ASP A 151 14.27 1.37 2.40
CA ASP A 151 15.34 1.76 3.32
C ASP A 151 15.45 3.28 3.39
N ILE A 152 15.36 3.84 4.60
CA ILE A 152 15.37 5.29 4.82
C ILE A 152 16.41 5.64 5.87
N TYR A 153 17.32 6.54 5.50
CA TYR A 153 18.27 7.15 6.41
C TYR A 153 18.02 8.65 6.55
N ALA A 154 17.88 9.11 7.79
CA ALA A 154 17.90 10.52 8.15
C ALA A 154 18.93 10.75 9.26
N ARG A 155 19.69 11.85 9.24
CA ARG A 155 20.46 12.24 10.44
C ARG A 155 19.54 12.97 11.41
N ASP A 156 19.09 14.16 11.05
CA ASP A 156 18.39 15.05 11.97
C ASP A 156 16.91 15.27 11.57
N GLY A 157 16.61 15.11 10.28
CA GLY A 157 15.27 15.32 9.73
C GLY A 157 14.21 14.36 10.25
N ARG A 158 12.97 14.86 10.35
CA ARG A 158 11.78 14.03 10.59
C ARG A 158 11.57 13.08 9.41
N VAL A 159 11.26 11.83 9.72
CA VAL A 159 10.87 10.81 8.73
C VAL A 159 9.36 10.53 8.85
N VAL A 160 8.65 10.64 7.74
CA VAL A 160 7.25 10.25 7.60
C VAL A 160 7.13 9.21 6.50
N VAL A 161 6.58 8.05 6.81
CA VAL A 161 6.32 6.99 5.83
C VAL A 161 4.84 6.71 5.79
N LEU A 162 4.26 6.78 4.60
CA LEU A 162 2.89 6.38 4.32
C LEU A 162 2.94 5.08 3.52
N LEU A 163 2.55 3.98 4.15
CA LEU A 163 2.57 2.63 3.58
C LEU A 163 1.23 2.30 2.93
N PRO A 164 1.19 1.45 1.89
CA PRO A 164 -0.07 0.97 1.35
C PRO A 164 -0.72 -0.03 2.33
N ARG A 165 -2.05 -0.17 2.28
CA ARG A 165 -2.79 -1.16 3.09
C ARG A 165 -2.41 -2.60 2.78
N SER A 166 -1.82 -2.85 1.61
CA SER A 166 -1.27 -4.13 1.18
C SER A 166 0.03 -4.50 1.90
N PHE A 167 0.72 -3.57 2.56
CA PHE A 167 2.00 -3.84 3.22
C PHE A 167 1.86 -4.97 4.24
N ARG A 168 2.66 -6.02 4.07
CA ARG A 168 2.76 -7.16 5.00
C ARG A 168 4.22 -7.49 5.22
N GLY A 169 4.73 -7.20 6.41
CA GLY A 169 6.11 -7.48 6.71
C GLY A 169 6.72 -6.71 7.86
N SER A 170 8.05 -6.69 7.90
CA SER A 170 8.80 -6.20 9.06
C SER A 170 9.01 -4.69 9.02
N LEU A 171 8.91 -4.07 10.19
CA LEU A 171 9.32 -2.69 10.43
C LEU A 171 10.54 -2.72 11.36
N LEU A 172 11.68 -2.22 10.90
CA LEU A 172 12.88 -1.99 11.70
C LEU A 172 13.09 -0.48 11.83
N LEU A 173 12.82 0.05 13.02
CA LEU A 173 12.76 1.49 13.27
C LEU A 173 13.79 1.86 14.33
N THR A 174 14.83 2.59 13.96
CA THR A 174 15.91 3.02 14.85
C THR A 174 15.92 4.55 14.96
N THR A 175 15.71 5.07 16.17
CA THR A 175 15.87 6.51 16.48
C THR A 175 16.11 6.78 17.95
N ARG A 176 16.91 7.81 18.25
CA ARG A 176 17.08 8.32 19.62
C ARG A 176 15.89 9.13 20.10
N GLN A 177 15.01 9.55 19.18
CA GLN A 177 13.79 10.28 19.47
C GLN A 177 12.58 9.32 19.55
N SER A 178 11.39 9.82 19.22
CA SER A 178 10.16 9.03 19.25
C SER A 178 9.84 8.39 17.90
N VAL A 179 9.31 7.17 17.99
CA VAL A 179 8.62 6.46 16.90
C VAL A 179 7.13 6.55 17.18
N LYS A 180 6.34 7.00 16.20
CA LYS A 180 4.87 6.97 16.24
C LYS A 180 4.35 6.12 15.08
N LEU A 181 3.66 5.04 15.40
CA LEU A 181 2.83 4.30 14.46
C LEU A 181 1.39 4.83 14.58
N SER A 182 0.63 4.85 13.49
CA SER A 182 -0.81 5.09 13.56
C SER A 182 -1.53 3.96 14.30
N ASP A 183 -2.73 4.24 14.82
CA ASP A 183 -3.52 3.26 15.55
C ASP A 183 -3.86 2.05 14.67
N ASP A 184 -4.15 2.28 13.39
CA ASP A 184 -4.41 1.24 12.39
C ASP A 184 -3.18 0.36 12.11
N ILE A 185 -1.98 0.94 11.99
CA ILE A 185 -0.74 0.18 11.84
C ILE A 185 -0.50 -0.64 13.11
N LEU A 186 -0.67 -0.02 14.29
CA LEU A 186 -0.47 -0.68 15.58
C LEU A 186 -1.39 -1.89 15.74
N GLN A 187 -2.68 -1.73 15.46
CA GLN A 187 -3.69 -2.78 15.57
C GLN A 187 -3.38 -3.98 14.66
N ARG A 188 -2.71 -3.75 13.53
CA ARG A 188 -2.30 -4.78 12.57
C ARG A 188 -0.87 -5.27 12.78
N SER A 189 -0.22 -4.85 13.86
CA SER A 189 1.18 -5.16 14.12
C SER A 189 1.40 -5.98 15.39
N THR A 190 2.38 -6.87 15.32
CA THR A 190 2.96 -7.55 16.47
C THR A 190 4.29 -6.90 16.80
N THR A 191 4.49 -6.47 18.06
CA THR A 191 5.81 -5.99 18.50
C THR A 191 6.74 -7.19 18.69
N LEU A 192 7.86 -7.22 17.97
CA LEU A 192 8.83 -8.32 18.05
C LEU A 192 9.93 -8.04 19.07
N SER A 193 10.47 -6.82 19.09
CA SER A 193 11.51 -6.44 20.05
C SER A 193 11.60 -4.93 20.22
N THR A 194 12.02 -4.49 21.40
CA THR A 194 12.50 -3.12 21.63
C THR A 194 13.82 -3.21 22.36
N VAL A 195 14.89 -2.75 21.73
CA VAL A 195 16.26 -2.77 22.27
C VAL A 195 16.88 -1.41 22.02
N GLU A 196 17.22 -0.70 23.10
CA GLU A 196 17.74 0.67 23.08
C GLU A 196 16.87 1.61 22.21
N HIS A 197 17.48 2.15 21.15
CA HIS A 197 16.87 3.07 20.19
C HIS A 197 16.17 2.34 19.03
N THR A 198 16.11 1.01 19.05
CA THR A 198 15.59 0.20 17.95
C THR A 198 14.32 -0.53 18.36
N LYS A 199 13.27 -0.34 17.56
CA LYS A 199 11.99 -1.06 17.69
C LYS A 199 11.76 -1.91 16.45
N ARG A 200 11.32 -3.15 16.67
CA ARG A 200 10.94 -4.09 15.61
C ARG A 200 9.48 -4.45 15.74
N TYR A 201 8.76 -4.33 14.64
CA TYR A 201 7.38 -4.74 14.50
C TYR A 201 7.23 -5.66 13.30
N PHE A 202 6.17 -6.45 13.29
CA PHE A 202 5.71 -7.16 12.11
C PHE A 202 4.26 -6.76 11.84
N VAL A 203 3.96 -6.29 10.62
CA VAL A 203 2.60 -5.93 10.20
C VAL A 203 2.00 -7.10 9.42
N GLY A 204 0.86 -7.60 9.90
CA GLY A 204 0.22 -8.81 9.40
C GLY A 204 0.37 -9.99 10.36
N ASP A 205 0.16 -11.19 9.83
CA ASP A 205 0.20 -12.43 10.62
C ASP A 205 1.63 -12.99 10.68
N VAL A 206 2.22 -12.92 11.88
CA VAL A 206 3.59 -13.38 12.15
C VAL A 206 3.75 -14.89 12.03
N SER A 207 2.66 -15.68 12.05
CA SER A 207 2.77 -17.13 11.89
C SER A 207 3.27 -17.55 10.50
N HIS A 208 3.11 -16.68 9.51
CA HIS A 208 3.67 -16.86 8.16
C HIS A 208 5.13 -16.38 8.03
N PHE A 209 5.73 -15.88 9.12
CA PHE A 209 7.12 -15.44 9.17
C PHE A 209 8.04 -16.64 9.45
N GLY A 210 8.57 -17.26 8.40
CA GLY A 210 9.61 -18.30 8.49
C GLY A 210 11.03 -17.72 8.35
N ASP A 211 12.04 -18.57 8.52
CA ASP A 211 13.46 -18.18 8.41
C ASP A 211 13.82 -17.61 7.02
N ASP A 212 13.11 -18.04 5.97
CA ASP A 212 13.28 -17.58 4.59
C ASP A 212 12.30 -16.44 4.21
N TRP A 213 12.05 -15.51 5.14
CA TRP A 213 11.11 -14.41 4.91
C TRP A 213 11.46 -13.58 3.67
N ASN A 214 10.51 -13.45 2.75
CA ASN A 214 10.66 -12.75 1.47
C ASN A 214 9.60 -11.66 1.23
N GLY A 215 8.82 -11.29 2.24
CA GLY A 215 7.80 -10.25 2.13
C GLY A 215 8.35 -8.83 2.30
N ASP A 216 7.44 -7.88 2.58
CA ASP A 216 7.79 -6.47 2.62
C ASP A 216 8.73 -6.15 3.80
N GLU A 217 9.57 -5.15 3.61
CA GLU A 217 10.45 -4.64 4.65
C GLU A 217 10.52 -3.12 4.62
N LEU A 218 10.34 -2.52 5.79
CA LEU A 218 10.65 -1.12 6.04
C LEU A 218 11.81 -1.03 7.04
N LYS A 219 12.89 -0.37 6.63
CA LYS A 219 14.03 -0.02 7.48
C LYS A 219 14.11 1.49 7.57
N VAL A 220 14.04 2.03 8.77
CA VAL A 220 14.19 3.46 9.02
C VAL A 220 15.26 3.66 10.08
N VAL A 221 16.31 4.38 9.73
CA VAL A 221 17.32 4.86 10.66
C VAL A 221 17.25 6.38 10.68
N SER A 222 16.88 6.95 11.83
CA SER A 222 16.95 8.39 12.07
C SER A 222 17.81 8.64 13.30
N ARG A 223 18.88 9.43 13.23
CA ARG A 223 19.75 9.63 14.39
C ARG A 223 19.04 10.46 15.47
N ASP A 224 18.61 11.66 15.10
CA ASP A 224 18.05 12.67 16.01
C ASP A 224 16.66 13.17 15.53
N GLY A 225 16.07 12.53 14.52
CA GLY A 225 14.76 12.85 13.98
C GLY A 225 13.64 11.93 14.47
N ARG A 226 12.41 12.46 14.46
CA ARG A 226 11.19 11.69 14.79
C ARG A 226 10.78 10.82 13.61
N VAL A 227 10.34 9.59 13.88
CA VAL A 227 9.81 8.66 12.88
C VAL A 227 8.29 8.55 13.04
N VAL A 228 7.55 8.72 11.95
CA VAL A 228 6.08 8.55 11.90
C VAL A 228 5.69 7.61 10.76
N ILE A 229 4.99 6.53 11.07
CA ILE A 229 4.50 5.55 10.09
C ILE A 229 2.98 5.52 10.14
N ARG A 230 2.34 5.49 8.97
CA ARG A 230 0.88 5.44 8.80
C ARG A 230 0.51 4.74 7.50
N TYR A 231 -0.77 4.46 7.26
CA TYR A 231 -1.23 4.11 5.91
C TYR A 231 -1.50 5.34 5.02
N VAL A 232 -1.42 5.16 3.70
CA VAL A 232 -1.65 6.23 2.69
C VAL A 232 -3.04 6.84 2.75
N ASP A 233 -4.06 6.03 3.04
CA ASP A 233 -5.47 6.41 3.12
C ASP A 233 -5.87 7.03 4.46
N GLU A 234 -4.97 7.06 5.45
CA GLU A 234 -5.23 7.69 6.73
C GLU A 234 -5.21 9.22 6.60
N VAL A 235 -6.35 9.83 6.89
CA VAL A 235 -6.48 11.29 7.02
C VAL A 235 -5.85 11.70 8.34
N GLU A 236 -4.88 12.63 8.33
CA GLU A 236 -4.49 13.25 9.60
C GLU A 236 -5.71 13.95 10.19
N PRO A 237 -6.06 13.73 11.47
CA PRO A 237 -7.00 14.63 12.13
C PRO A 237 -6.37 16.02 12.06
N MET A 238 -6.96 16.93 11.27
CA MET A 238 -6.53 18.31 11.20
C MET A 238 -6.41 18.81 12.64
N LYS A 239 -5.20 19.19 13.04
CA LYS A 239 -5.02 19.94 14.28
C LYS A 239 -5.73 21.27 14.06
N ASN A 240 -6.98 21.37 14.52
CA ASN A 240 -7.75 22.60 14.51
C ASN A 240 -6.91 23.72 15.14
N GLY A 241 -6.36 24.58 14.29
CA GLY A 241 -5.56 25.73 14.68
C GLY A 241 -6.45 26.76 15.37
N PHE A 242 -6.08 27.08 16.60
CA PHE A 242 -6.68 28.03 17.51
C PHE A 242 -6.62 29.51 17.03
N PHE A 243 -7.31 29.88 15.94
CA PHE A 243 -7.51 31.31 15.59
C PHE A 243 -8.87 31.57 14.93
N SER A 244 -9.94 31.51 15.72
CA SER A 244 -11.23 32.15 15.41
C SER A 244 -11.68 33.01 16.60
N ARG A 245 -10.89 34.04 16.90
CA ARG A 245 -11.30 35.13 17.79
C ARG A 245 -10.51 36.39 17.48
N ILE A 246 -10.92 37.11 16.44
CA ILE A 246 -10.76 38.57 16.37
C ILE A 246 -12.10 39.15 15.92
N PHE A 247 -12.46 40.22 16.61
CA PHE A 247 -13.79 40.71 16.95
C PHE A 247 -14.44 41.52 15.81
N SER A 248 -15.75 41.31 15.60
CA SER A 248 -16.63 42.38 15.13
C SER A 248 -17.29 43.03 16.34
N SER A 249 -17.01 44.32 16.56
CA SER A 249 -17.94 45.27 17.17
C SER A 249 -17.69 46.64 16.59
#